data_AF-A0A084W1P4-F1
#
_entry.id   AF-A0A084W1P4-F1
#
_cell.length_a   1.000
_cell.length_b   1.000
_cell.length_c   1.000
_cell.angle_alpha   90.00
_cell.angle_beta   90.00
_cell.angle_gamma   90.00
#
_symmetry.space_group_name_H-M   'P 1'
#
loop_
_entity.id
_entity.type
_entity.pdbx_description
1 polymer ?
#
loop_
_entity_poly.entity_id
_entity_poly.type
_entity_poly.pdbx_seq_one_letter_code
_entity_poly.pdbx_strand_id
1 'polypeptide(L)'
;MERYDIDTVACAQRTICWYVKEATVAVSEGRAGSVDTIVEGLSRADWMGRFTAGTVIEPAIQAARKQTSCEQSFPDCAITNFVETIVRLVGKR
;
A
#
# COMPACT_ATOMS: atom_id res chain seq x y z
N MET A 1 16.54 -17.41 18.17
CA MET A 1 15.58 -17.31 17.06
C MET A 1 15.49 -15.83 16.72
N GLU A 2 16.38 -15.33 15.88
CA GLU A 2 16.38 -13.91 15.48
C GLU A 2 15.21 -13.71 14.51
N ARG A 3 14.06 -13.31 15.08
CA ARG A 3 12.85 -12.95 14.33
C ARG A 3 13.11 -11.58 13.73
N TYR A 4 13.15 -11.49 12.41
CA TYR A 4 13.07 -10.20 11.72
C TYR A 4 11.78 -9.50 12.19
N ASP A 5 11.92 -8.42 12.94
CA ASP A 5 10.82 -7.60 13.48
C ASP A 5 10.25 -6.72 12.35
N ILE A 6 9.68 -7.36 11.34
CA ILE A 6 8.97 -6.68 10.26
C ILE A 6 7.54 -6.49 10.74
N ASP A 7 7.12 -5.24 10.90
CA ASP A 7 5.71 -4.93 11.11
C ASP A 7 4.92 -5.28 9.83
N THR A 8 4.45 -6.53 9.79
CA THR A 8 3.66 -7.06 8.68
C THR A 8 2.35 -6.32 8.49
N VAL A 9 1.80 -5.72 9.55
CA VAL A 9 0.56 -4.92 9.48
C VAL A 9 0.87 -3.60 8.78
N ALA A 10 1.92 -2.88 9.22
CA ALA A 10 2.36 -1.65 8.55
C ALA A 10 2.71 -1.89 7.08
N CYS A 11 3.32 -3.04 6.75
CA CYS A 11 3.58 -3.41 5.37
C CYS A 11 2.32 -3.71 4.56
N ALA A 12 1.35 -4.44 5.12
CA ALA A 12 0.07 -4.66 4.46
C ALA A 12 -0.65 -3.32 4.19
N GLN A 13 -0.64 -2.40 5.15
CA GLN A 13 -1.20 -1.06 4.99
C GLN A 13 -0.48 -0.26 3.89
N ARG A 14 0.86 -0.28 3.87
CA ARG A 14 1.66 0.37 2.81
C ARG A 14 1.31 -0.19 1.44
N THR A 15 1.23 -1.51 1.30
CA THR A 15 0.88 -2.18 0.04
C THR A 15 -0.53 -1.82 -0.41
N ILE A 16 -1.52 -1.85 0.49
CA ILE A 16 -2.90 -1.45 0.19
C ILE A 16 -2.94 0.00 -0.29
N CYS A 17 -2.26 0.91 0.42
CA CYS A 17 -2.18 2.32 0.05
C CYS A 17 -1.60 2.49 -1.36
N TRP A 18 -0.48 1.84 -1.64
CA TRP A 18 0.18 1.91 -2.94
C TRP A 18 -0.73 1.41 -4.06
N TYR A 19 -1.35 0.25 -3.87
CA TYR A 19 -2.19 -0.37 -4.90
C TYR A 19 -3.44 0.46 -5.22
N VAL A 20 -4.12 0.97 -4.18
CA VAL A 20 -5.29 1.86 -4.37
C VAL A 20 -4.89 3.17 -5.06
N LYS A 21 -3.72 3.72 -4.73
CA LYS A 21 -3.20 4.94 -5.36
C LYS A 21 -2.89 4.69 -6.84
N GLU A 22 -2.17 3.62 -7.16
CA GLU A 22 -1.84 3.25 -8.55
C GLU A 22 -3.10 2.97 -9.37
N ALA A 23 -4.07 2.23 -8.83
CA ALA A 23 -5.35 2.00 -9.49
C ALA A 23 -6.08 3.32 -9.79
N THR A 24 -6.08 4.25 -8.84
CA THR A 24 -6.67 5.59 -9.02
C THR A 24 -5.98 6.36 -10.14
N VAL A 25 -4.64 6.35 -10.18
CA VAL A 25 -3.85 6.99 -11.24
C VAL A 25 -4.14 6.33 -12.59
N ALA A 26 -4.08 5.00 -12.67
CA ALA A 26 -4.32 4.25 -13.90
C ALA A 26 -5.72 4.51 -14.49
N VAL A 27 -6.76 4.60 -13.64
CA VAL A 27 -8.12 4.95 -14.05
C VAL A 27 -8.15 6.39 -14.58
N SER A 28 -7.52 7.34 -13.88
CA SER A 28 -7.48 8.75 -14.31
C SER A 28 -6.73 8.97 -15.63
N GLU A 29 -5.72 8.15 -15.91
CA GLU A 29 -4.91 8.21 -17.12
C GLU A 29 -5.50 7.39 -18.28
N GLY A 30 -6.62 6.71 -18.08
CA GLY A 30 -7.27 5.88 -19.11
C GLY A 30 -6.51 4.60 -19.46
N ARG A 31 -5.60 4.15 -18.59
CA ARG A 31 -4.77 2.94 -18.78
C ARG A 31 -5.10 1.80 -17.81
N ALA A 32 -6.18 1.94 -17.04
CA ALA A 32 -6.61 0.95 -16.06
C ALA A 32 -7.05 -0.36 -16.71
N GLY A 33 -6.61 -1.49 -16.14
CA GLY A 33 -7.21 -2.79 -16.38
C GLY A 33 -8.45 -3.02 -15.53
N SER A 34 -9.13 -4.15 -15.74
CA SER A 34 -10.36 -4.49 -15.01
C SER A 34 -10.18 -4.51 -13.49
N VAL A 35 -9.02 -4.98 -13.01
CA VAL A 35 -8.72 -5.03 -11.57
C VAL A 35 -8.54 -3.63 -11.00
N ASP A 36 -7.82 -2.75 -11.70
CA ASP A 36 -7.63 -1.36 -11.29
C ASP A 36 -8.97 -0.64 -11.21
N THR A 37 -9.86 -0.85 -12.18
CA THR A 37 -11.21 -0.28 -12.18
C THR A 37 -12.04 -0.77 -10.99
N ILE A 38 -11.99 -2.07 -10.67
CA ILE A 38 -12.70 -2.62 -9.51
C ILE A 38 -12.14 -2.02 -8.22
N VAL A 39 -10.82 -1.99 -8.07
CA VAL A 39 -10.15 -1.48 -6.87
C VAL A 39 -10.45 -0.01 -6.66
N GLU A 40 -10.35 0.80 -7.71
CA GLU A 40 -10.69 2.22 -7.67
C GLU A 40 -12.16 2.42 -7.26
N GLY A 41 -13.09 1.70 -7.90
CA GLY A 41 -14.52 1.81 -7.59
C GLY A 41 -14.86 1.39 -6.16
N LEU A 42 -14.32 0.26 -5.70
CA LEU A 42 -14.43 -0.19 -4.31
C LEU A 42 -13.82 0.82 -3.36
N SER A 43 -12.65 1.34 -3.68
CA SER A 43 -11.93 2.30 -2.85
C SER A 43 -12.65 3.63 -2.73
N ARG A 44 -13.68 3.93 -3.55
CA ARG A 44 -14.49 5.16 -3.48
C ARG A 44 -15.92 4.93 -2.97
N ALA A 45 -16.37 3.69 -2.93
CA ALA A 45 -17.72 3.38 -2.48
C ALA A 45 -17.95 3.75 -1.00
N ASP A 46 -19.08 4.39 -0.70
CA ASP A 46 -19.42 4.80 0.67
C ASP A 46 -19.48 3.62 1.65
N TRP A 47 -20.00 2.49 1.18
CA TRP A 47 -20.09 1.27 1.98
C TRP A 47 -18.72 0.70 2.33
N MET A 48 -17.70 0.89 1.48
CA MET A 48 -16.34 0.44 1.76
C MET A 48 -15.70 1.22 2.91
N GLY A 49 -16.00 2.53 3.00
CA GLY A 49 -15.57 3.34 4.14
C GLY A 49 -16.18 2.84 5.45
N ARG A 50 -17.47 2.47 5.44
CA ARG A 50 -18.14 1.90 6.62
C ARG A 50 -17.61 0.50 6.96
N PHE A 51 -17.30 -0.31 5.96
CA PHE A 51 -16.79 -1.67 6.13
C PHE A 51 -15.38 -1.69 6.74
N THR A 52 -14.53 -0.75 6.34
CA THR A 52 -13.14 -0.66 6.80
C THR A 52 -12.98 0.20 8.06
N ALA A 53 -14.02 0.91 8.50
CA ALA A 53 -14.00 1.78 9.67
C ALA A 53 -13.47 1.06 10.93
N GLY A 54 -12.49 1.65 11.58
CA GLY A 54 -11.84 1.10 12.77
C GLY A 54 -10.87 -0.07 12.50
N THR A 55 -10.67 -0.45 11.24
CA THR A 55 -9.67 -1.47 10.86
C THR A 55 -8.36 -0.81 10.43
N VAL A 56 -7.31 -1.62 10.33
CA VAL A 56 -6.01 -1.19 9.78
C VAL A 56 -6.10 -0.77 8.30
N ILE A 57 -7.15 -1.15 7.58
CA ILE A 57 -7.33 -0.86 6.14
C ILE A 57 -7.79 0.59 5.93
N GLU A 58 -8.59 1.14 6.85
CA GLU A 58 -9.10 2.51 6.76
C GLU A 58 -8.00 3.55 6.53
N PRO A 59 -6.94 3.65 7.36
CA PRO A 59 -5.89 4.64 7.15
C PRO A 59 -5.14 4.43 5.82
N ALA A 60 -5.02 3.19 5.32
CA ALA A 60 -4.36 2.89 4.06
C ALA A 60 -5.16 3.45 2.86
N ILE A 61 -6.48 3.23 2.83
CA ILE A 61 -7.35 3.78 1.79
C ILE A 61 -7.38 5.31 1.87
N GLN A 62 -7.42 5.88 3.08
CA GLN A 62 -7.43 7.34 3.28
C GLN A 62 -6.13 8.00 2.80
N ALA A 63 -4.98 7.41 3.11
CA ALA A 63 -3.68 7.88 2.63
C ALA A 63 -3.62 7.86 1.09
N ALA A 64 -4.05 6.76 0.47
CA ALA A 64 -4.10 6.63 -0.99
C ALA A 64 -4.98 7.71 -1.63
N ARG A 65 -6.19 7.93 -1.11
CA ARG A 65 -7.13 8.96 -1.61
C ARG A 65 -6.58 10.38 -1.48
N LYS A 66 -5.84 10.67 -0.41
CA LYS A 66 -5.16 11.97 -0.20
C LYS A 66 -3.93 12.15 -1.10
N GLN A 67 -3.59 11.15 -1.92
CA GLN A 67 -2.39 11.12 -2.77
C GLN A 67 -1.08 11.34 -1.99
N THR A 68 -1.06 11.06 -0.69
CA THR A 68 0.14 11.18 0.14
C THR A 68 1.17 10.11 -0.25
N SER A 69 2.40 10.25 0.23
CA SER A 69 3.38 9.16 0.13
C SER A 69 2.95 8.03 1.06
N CYS A 70 2.73 6.85 0.50
CA CYS A 70 2.41 5.63 1.27
C CYS A 70 3.62 5.20 2.12
N GLU A 71 4.83 5.55 1.69
CA GLU A 71 6.06 5.31 2.41
C GLU A 71 6.11 6.13 3.70
N GLN A 72 5.82 7.42 3.60
CA GLN A 72 5.76 8.31 4.76
C GLN A 72 4.56 8.01 5.67
N SER A 73 3.44 7.54 5.10
CA SER A 73 2.24 7.22 5.87
C SER A 73 2.37 5.92 6.68
N PHE A 74 3.22 4.99 6.23
CA PHE A 74 3.45 3.69 6.87
C PHE A 74 4.97 3.40 6.97
N PRO A 75 5.70 4.16 7.81
CA PRO A 75 7.17 4.09 7.88
C PRO A 75 7.69 2.79 8.52
N ASP A 76 6.90 2.16 9.39
CA ASP A 76 7.28 0.94 10.13
C ASP A 76 7.38 -0.29 9.24
N CYS A 77 6.94 -0.19 7.98
CA CYS A 77 7.21 -1.21 6.99
C CYS A 77 8.69 -1.20 6.55
N ALA A 78 9.48 -2.11 7.12
CA ALA A 78 10.90 -2.28 6.83
C ALA A 78 11.23 -3.10 5.56
N ILE A 79 10.25 -3.47 4.73
CA ILE A 79 10.49 -4.29 3.52
C ILE A 79 11.48 -3.61 2.55
N THR A 80 11.44 -2.28 2.42
CA THR A 80 12.40 -1.54 1.57
C THR A 80 13.84 -1.72 2.07
N ASN A 81 14.05 -1.65 3.38
CA ASN A 81 15.36 -1.89 3.98
C ASN A 81 15.81 -3.34 3.81
N PHE A 82 14.89 -4.31 3.88
CA PHE A 82 15.22 -5.72 3.64
C PHE A 82 15.64 -5.97 2.18
N VAL A 83 14.89 -5.46 1.21
CA VAL A 83 15.21 -5.59 -0.22
C VAL A 83 16.53 -4.86 -0.54
N GLU A 84 16.74 -3.64 -0.05
CA GLU A 84 18.03 -2.94 -0.20
C GLU A 84 19.19 -3.71 0.43
N THR A 85 18.98 -4.31 1.60
CA THR A 85 19.99 -5.13 2.28
C THR A 85 20.31 -6.37 1.44
N ILE A 86 19.31 -7.07 0.91
CA ILE A 86 19.52 -8.23 0.04
C ILE A 86 20.20 -7.82 -1.27
N VAL A 87 19.78 -6.72 -1.91
CA VAL A 87 20.42 -6.22 -3.13
C VAL A 87 21.88 -5.84 -2.87
N ARG A 88 22.20 -5.22 -1.73
CA ARG A 88 23.59 -4.94 -1.30
C ARG A 88 24.37 -6.23 -1.04
N LEU A 89 23.75 -7.26 -0.48
CA LEU A 89 24.40 -8.55 -0.23
C LEU A 89 24.65 -9.34 -1.52
N VAL A 90 23.75 -9.26 -2.50
CA VAL A 90 23.86 -9.94 -3.80
C VAL A 90 24.78 -9.17 -4.76
N GLY A 91 24.74 -7.84 -4.76
CA GLY A 91 25.56 -6.97 -5.61
C GLY A 91 27.01 -6.79 -5.16
N LYS A 92 27.41 -7.38 -4.02
CA LYS A 92 28.79 -7.38 -3.53
C LYS A 92 29.56 -8.66 -3.90
N ARG A 93 29.03 -9.46 -4.82
CA ARG A 93 29.67 -10.66 -5.37
C ARG A 93 30.14 -10.42 -6.79
#